data_AF-A0A3G8QRE4-F1
#
_entry.id   AF-A0A3G8QRE4-F1
#
_cell.length_a   1.000
_cell.length_b   1.000
_cell.length_c   1.000
_cell.angle_alpha   90.00
_cell.angle_beta   90.00
_cell.angle_gamma   90.00
#
_symmetry.space_group_name_H-M   'P 1'
#
loop_
_entity.id
_entity.type
_entity.pdbx_description
1 polymer ?
#
loop_
_entity_poly.entity_id
_entity_poly.type
_entity_poly.pdbx_seq_one_letter_code
_entity_poly.pdbx_strand_id
1 'polypeptide(L)'
;MISRYIEQLAWQHESGRLRSSFQRLSRLDDERGTRDVYRTLGETDLNVHVYGVPDWLPPKTFPGVIHAGYHGEFRSSWFVVFHSEAADARTAALVAERVDTNEWEALWTFDDERVRAVNRYIERSL
;
A
#
# COMPACT_ATOMS: atom_id res chain seq x y z
N MET A 1 -6.36 -8.27 10.25
CA MET A 1 -6.41 -6.79 10.19
C MET A 1 -6.91 -6.39 8.81
N ILE A 2 -7.53 -5.21 8.68
CA ILE A 2 -8.09 -4.75 7.40
C ILE A 2 -7.02 -4.62 6.29
N SER A 3 -5.78 -4.21 6.61
CA SER A 3 -4.67 -4.21 5.64
C SER A 3 -4.41 -5.57 5.00
N ARG A 4 -4.34 -6.64 5.80
CA ARG A 4 -4.15 -8.02 5.32
C ARG A 4 -5.31 -8.50 4.45
N TYR A 5 -6.52 -8.03 4.73
CA TYR A 5 -7.68 -8.29 3.87
C TYR A 5 -7.53 -7.59 2.52
N ILE A 6 -7.06 -6.34 2.49
CA ILE A 6 -6.84 -5.60 1.23
C ILE A 6 -5.72 -6.25 0.40
N GLU A 7 -4.63 -6.70 1.03
CA GLU A 7 -3.56 -7.44 0.36
C GLU A 7 -4.08 -8.77 -0.23
N GLN A 8 -4.88 -9.52 0.54
CA GLN A 8 -5.50 -10.75 0.06
C GLN A 8 -6.46 -10.49 -1.09
N LEU A 9 -7.24 -9.41 -1.02
CA LEU A 9 -8.17 -8.99 -2.07
C LEU A 9 -7.43 -8.67 -3.37
N ALA A 10 -6.31 -7.94 -3.27
CA ALA A 10 -5.45 -7.67 -4.42
C ALA A 10 -4.93 -8.98 -5.03
N TRP A 11 -4.40 -9.89 -4.19
CA TRP A 11 -3.91 -11.19 -4.64
C TRP A 11 -4.98 -12.02 -5.35
N GLN A 12 -6.22 -12.03 -4.85
CA GLN A 12 -7.34 -12.75 -5.46
C GLN A 12 -7.74 -12.20 -6.84
N HIS A 13 -7.55 -10.91 -7.08
CA HIS A 13 -7.88 -10.27 -8.35
C HIS A 13 -6.73 -10.33 -9.37
N GLU A 14 -5.50 -10.62 -8.94
CA GLU A 14 -4.27 -10.78 -9.74
C GLU A 14 -3.95 -9.62 -10.71
N SER A 15 -4.72 -8.54 -10.66
CA SER A 15 -4.66 -7.40 -11.58
C SER A 15 -5.21 -6.15 -10.91
N GLY A 16 -4.81 -4.99 -11.41
CA GLY A 16 -5.11 -3.69 -10.82
C GLY A 16 -3.89 -3.09 -10.12
N ARG A 17 -4.12 -2.29 -9.08
CA ARG A 17 -3.06 -1.56 -8.41
C ARG A 17 -3.17 -1.65 -6.91
N LEU A 18 -2.06 -2.03 -6.27
CA LEU A 18 -1.91 -2.06 -4.82
C LEU A 18 -0.88 -1.00 -4.40
N ARG A 19 -1.27 -0.08 -3.52
CA ARG A 19 -0.41 0.96 -2.96
C ARG A 19 -0.31 0.78 -1.45
N SER A 20 0.90 0.64 -0.92
CA SER A 20 1.12 0.41 0.51
C SER A 20 2.24 1.27 1.07
N SER A 21 1.97 2.01 2.15
CA SER A 21 2.98 2.75 2.91
C SER A 21 3.51 1.91 4.06
N PHE A 22 4.83 1.86 4.23
CA PHE A 22 5.50 1.20 5.36
C PHE A 22 6.09 2.18 6.36
N GLN A 23 5.97 3.49 6.11
CA GLN A 23 6.70 4.58 6.78
C GLN A 23 8.23 4.51 6.61
N ARG A 24 8.82 3.34 6.79
CA ARG A 24 10.23 3.00 6.60
C ARG A 24 10.30 1.74 5.75
N LEU A 25 11.15 1.77 4.72
CA LEU A 25 11.26 0.63 3.81
C LEU A 25 11.85 -0.60 4.49
N SER A 26 12.66 -0.45 5.56
CA SER A 26 13.18 -1.59 6.32
C SER A 26 12.08 -2.51 6.85
N ARG A 27 10.88 -1.98 7.14
CA ARG A 27 9.74 -2.80 7.63
C ARG A 27 9.26 -3.83 6.63
N LEU A 28 9.52 -3.63 5.35
CA LEU A 28 9.23 -4.65 4.34
C LEU A 28 10.06 -5.92 4.61
N ASP A 29 11.30 -5.79 5.09
CA ASP A 29 12.21 -6.90 5.41
C ASP A 29 12.09 -7.37 6.86
N ASP A 30 11.94 -6.44 7.81
CA ASP A 30 11.92 -6.72 9.26
C ASP A 30 10.64 -7.42 9.72
N GLU A 31 9.52 -7.19 9.04
CA GLU A 31 8.23 -7.81 9.39
C GLU A 31 8.10 -9.22 8.79
N ARG A 32 7.99 -10.21 9.67
CA ARG A 32 7.88 -11.63 9.29
C ARG A 32 6.79 -11.85 8.24
N GLY A 33 7.21 -12.33 7.07
CA GLY A 33 6.32 -12.69 5.95
C GLY A 33 5.87 -11.52 5.09
N THR A 34 6.09 -10.26 5.48
CA THR A 34 5.70 -9.10 4.66
C THR A 34 6.47 -9.08 3.34
N ARG A 35 7.80 -9.29 3.36
CA ARG A 35 8.59 -9.38 2.12
C ARG A 35 8.08 -10.47 1.18
N ASP A 36 7.73 -11.63 1.72
CA ASP A 36 7.21 -12.75 0.92
C ASP A 36 5.84 -12.42 0.32
N VAL A 37 4.94 -11.81 1.10
CA VAL A 37 3.63 -11.35 0.61
C VAL A 37 3.79 -10.39 -0.57
N TYR A 38 4.64 -9.37 -0.45
CA TYR A 38 4.80 -8.38 -1.52
C TYR A 38 5.57 -8.92 -2.72
N ARG A 39 6.47 -9.89 -2.52
CA ARG A 39 7.09 -10.64 -3.62
C ARG A 39 6.05 -11.44 -4.39
N THR A 40 5.23 -12.24 -3.71
CA THR A 40 4.17 -13.04 -4.35
C THR A 40 3.15 -12.17 -5.06
N LEU A 41 2.76 -11.03 -4.47
CA LEU A 41 1.85 -10.08 -5.11
C LEU A 41 2.44 -9.52 -6.42
N GLY A 42 3.72 -9.19 -6.42
CA GLY A 42 4.40 -8.67 -7.61
C GLY A 42 4.67 -9.71 -8.71
N GLU A 43 4.52 -11.00 -8.41
CA GLU A 43 4.60 -12.08 -9.41
C GLU A 43 3.29 -12.23 -10.23
N THR A 44 2.26 -11.44 -9.90
CA THR A 44 0.99 -11.34 -10.65
C THR A 44 0.98 -10.12 -11.59
N ASP A 45 -0.12 -9.87 -12.31
CA ASP A 45 -0.32 -8.65 -13.11
C ASP A 45 -0.70 -7.41 -12.26
N LEU A 46 -0.60 -7.51 -10.92
CA LEU A 46 -0.75 -6.37 -10.03
C LEU A 46 0.38 -5.36 -10.20
N ASN A 47 0.00 -4.10 -10.35
CA ASN A 47 0.93 -3.00 -10.21
C ASN A 47 1.14 -2.67 -8.72
N VAL A 48 2.19 -3.23 -8.12
CA VAL A 48 2.52 -3.04 -6.70
C VAL A 48 3.40 -1.81 -6.51
N HIS A 49 2.95 -0.88 -5.67
CA HIS A 49 3.70 0.31 -5.27
C HIS A 49 3.92 0.32 -3.76
N VAL A 50 5.17 0.48 -3.35
CA VAL A 50 5.59 0.53 -1.93
C VAL A 50 6.17 1.90 -1.63
N TYR A 51 5.71 2.53 -0.55
CA TYR A 51 6.12 3.88 -0.15
C TYR A 51 6.80 3.85 1.22
N GLY A 52 7.88 4.62 1.39
CA GLY A 52 8.53 4.76 2.69
C GLY A 52 9.83 5.56 2.67
N VAL A 53 10.32 5.86 3.87
CA VAL A 53 11.67 6.42 4.07
C VAL A 53 12.71 5.35 3.72
N PRO A 54 13.73 5.66 2.90
CA PRO A 54 14.73 4.69 2.46
C PRO A 54 15.84 4.52 3.51
N ASP A 55 15.50 4.01 4.68
CA ASP A 55 16.45 3.50 5.67
C ASP A 55 17.01 2.11 5.31
N TRP A 56 16.35 1.46 4.36
CA TRP A 56 16.78 0.28 3.63
C TRP A 56 16.13 0.33 2.23
N LEU A 57 16.73 -0.33 1.24
CA LEU A 57 16.14 -0.45 -0.09
C LEU A 57 15.97 -1.92 -0.46
N PRO A 58 14.79 -2.32 -0.97
CA PRO A 58 14.61 -3.64 -1.55
C PRO A 58 15.63 -3.92 -2.66
N PRO A 59 16.02 -5.20 -2.86
CA PRO A 59 16.90 -5.55 -3.97
C PRO A 59 16.26 -5.15 -5.30
N LYS A 60 17.06 -4.88 -6.33
CA LYS A 60 16.57 -4.52 -7.68
C LYS A 60 15.62 -5.55 -8.29
N THR A 61 15.64 -6.78 -7.80
CA THR A 61 14.76 -7.89 -8.21
C THR A 61 13.40 -7.86 -7.52
N PHE A 62 13.12 -6.90 -6.63
CA PHE A 62 11.81 -6.77 -6.01
C PHE A 62 10.75 -6.47 -7.08
N PRO A 63 9.66 -7.24 -7.14
CA PRO A 63 8.66 -7.11 -8.20
C PRO A 63 7.65 -6.00 -7.86
N GLY A 64 8.09 -4.74 -7.91
CA GLY A 64 7.23 -3.59 -7.64
C GLY A 64 7.96 -2.26 -7.72
N VAL A 65 7.20 -1.18 -7.71
CA VAL A 65 7.71 0.19 -7.77
C VAL A 65 7.95 0.72 -6.36
N ILE A 66 9.17 1.15 -6.07
CA ILE A 66 9.55 1.74 -4.79
C ILE A 66 9.49 3.27 -4.89
N HIS A 67 8.69 3.87 -4.02
CA HIS A 67 8.57 5.31 -3.84
C HIS A 67 9.28 5.70 -2.54
N ALA A 68 10.55 6.05 -2.68
CA ALA A 68 11.43 6.39 -1.58
C ALA A 68 11.51 7.92 -1.39
N GLY A 69 11.20 8.41 -0.20
CA GLY A 69 11.22 9.84 0.09
C GLY A 69 11.51 10.17 1.55
N TYR A 70 12.17 11.30 1.80
CA TYR A 70 12.45 11.81 3.15
C TYR A 70 11.48 12.93 3.58
N HIS A 71 10.68 13.45 2.65
CA HIS A 71 9.78 14.59 2.83
C HIS A 71 8.39 14.21 2.32
N GLY A 72 7.32 14.67 2.96
CA GLY A 72 5.93 14.34 2.62
C GLY A 72 5.20 13.54 3.72
N GLU A 73 3.92 13.22 3.49
CA GLU A 73 3.04 12.52 4.43
C GLU A 73 3.49 11.06 4.73
N PHE A 74 4.54 10.57 4.06
CA PHE A 74 5.13 9.24 4.25
C PHE A 74 5.44 8.88 5.70
N ARG A 75 5.70 9.87 6.57
CA ARG A 75 6.06 9.64 7.98
C ARG A 75 4.85 9.66 8.91
N SER A 76 3.80 10.38 8.56
CA SER A 76 2.61 10.62 9.38
C SER A 76 1.39 9.78 8.96
N SER A 77 1.43 9.19 7.77
CA SER A 77 0.28 8.49 7.20
C SER A 77 0.63 7.04 6.83
N TRP A 78 -0.24 6.12 7.20
CA TRP A 78 -0.18 4.70 6.85
C TRP A 78 -1.38 4.37 5.96
N PHE A 79 -1.15 3.68 4.83
CA PHE A 79 -2.23 3.32 3.93
C PHE A 79 -1.97 1.99 3.25
N VAL A 80 -3.05 1.29 2.92
CA VAL A 80 -3.08 0.14 2.02
C VAL A 80 -4.31 0.29 1.14
N VAL A 81 -4.10 0.40 -0.18
CA VAL A 81 -5.16 0.74 -1.13
C VAL A 81 -5.07 -0.21 -2.32
N PHE A 82 -6.13 -0.98 -2.54
CA PHE A 82 -6.31 -1.79 -3.74
C PHE A 82 -7.42 -1.20 -4.60
N HIS A 83 -7.11 -0.92 -5.86
CA HIS A 83 -8.05 -0.42 -6.86
C HIS A 83 -7.86 -1.16 -8.17
N SER A 84 -8.97 -1.51 -8.82
CA SER A 84 -9.01 -2.10 -10.16
C SER A 84 -10.06 -1.38 -11.01
N GLU A 85 -9.81 -1.29 -12.31
CA GLU A 85 -10.77 -0.71 -13.26
C GLU A 85 -11.81 -1.76 -13.75
N ALA A 86 -11.68 -3.02 -13.33
CA ALA A 86 -12.65 -4.06 -13.68
C ALA A 86 -14.00 -3.79 -13.00
N ALA A 87 -15.09 -3.87 -13.78
CA ALA A 87 -16.41 -3.42 -13.37
C ALA A 87 -17.00 -4.18 -12.17
N ASP A 88 -16.58 -5.43 -11.95
CA ASP A 88 -16.99 -6.30 -10.86
C ASP A 88 -15.92 -6.46 -9.77
N ALA A 89 -14.78 -5.76 -9.89
CA ALA A 89 -13.73 -5.85 -8.91
C ALA A 89 -14.16 -5.20 -7.60
N ARG A 90 -13.95 -5.92 -6.50
CA ARG A 90 -14.11 -5.35 -5.18
C ARG A 90 -12.83 -4.58 -4.85
N THR A 91 -12.96 -3.29 -4.59
CA THR A 91 -11.85 -2.40 -4.25
C THR A 91 -11.90 -2.03 -2.76
N ALA A 92 -10.76 -1.61 -2.20
CA ALA A 92 -10.69 -1.27 -0.78
C ALA A 92 -9.57 -0.29 -0.48
N ALA A 93 -9.81 0.62 0.45
CA ALA A 93 -8.82 1.56 0.94
C ALA A 93 -8.81 1.57 2.47
N LEU A 94 -7.61 1.62 3.03
CA LEU A 94 -7.32 1.94 4.41
C LEU A 94 -6.37 3.12 4.42
N VAL A 95 -6.71 4.17 5.17
CA VAL A 95 -5.84 5.31 5.44
C VAL A 95 -5.87 5.55 6.93
N ALA A 96 -4.70 5.75 7.52
CA ALA A 96 -4.54 6.12 8.90
C ALA A 96 -3.57 7.28 9.01
N GLU A 97 -3.90 8.24 9.86
CA GLU A 97 -3.07 9.39 10.17
C GLU A 97 -2.68 9.35 11.65
N ARG A 98 -1.43 9.72 11.92
CA ARG A 98 -0.93 9.82 13.28
C ARG A 98 -1.42 11.13 13.90
N VAL A 99 -2.23 11.02 14.95
CA VAL A 99 -2.77 12.17 15.68
C VAL A 99 -1.91 12.54 16.91
N ASP A 100 -1.22 11.57 17.52
CA ASP A 100 -0.25 11.80 18.60
C ASP A 100 0.83 10.69 18.63
N THR A 101 1.69 10.71 19.65
CA THR A 101 2.73 9.73 19.93
C THR A 101 2.09 8.37 20.21
N ASN A 102 2.18 7.48 19.22
CA ASN A 102 1.55 6.15 19.21
C ASN A 102 0.02 6.15 19.08
N GLU A 103 -0.61 7.28 18.74
CA GLU A 103 -2.03 7.36 18.49
C GLU A 103 -2.32 7.58 17.00
N TRP A 104 -3.26 6.80 16.47
CA TRP A 104 -3.62 6.77 15.07
C TRP A 104 -5.12 6.78 14.90
N GLU A 105 -5.61 7.64 14.03
CA GLU A 105 -6.98 7.56 13.53
C GLU A 105 -6.97 6.87 12.17
N ALA A 106 -7.79 5.83 12.02
CA ALA A 106 -7.85 5.04 10.81
C ALA A 106 -9.27 4.96 10.27
N LEU A 107 -9.39 5.14 8.95
CA LEU A 107 -10.62 4.94 8.20
C LEU A 107 -10.37 3.90 7.11
N TRP A 108 -11.36 3.05 6.89
CA TRP A 108 -11.36 2.11 5.77
C TRP A 108 -12.69 2.14 5.05
N THR A 109 -12.67 1.79 3.77
CA THR A 109 -13.87 1.76 2.93
C THR A 109 -13.77 0.75 1.79
N PHE A 110 -14.93 0.27 1.34
CA PHE A 110 -15.12 -0.49 0.10
C PHE A 110 -15.87 0.31 -0.97
N ASP A 111 -16.18 1.58 -0.69
CA ASP A 111 -16.85 2.47 -1.63
C ASP A 111 -15.88 2.81 -2.77
N ASP A 112 -16.19 2.34 -3.98
CA ASP A 112 -15.28 2.43 -5.12
C ASP A 112 -14.93 3.88 -5.49
N GLU A 113 -15.88 4.81 -5.38
CA GLU A 113 -15.61 6.23 -5.67
C GLU A 113 -14.59 6.81 -4.68
N ARG A 114 -14.73 6.48 -3.39
CA ARG A 114 -13.76 6.87 -2.35
C ARG A 114 -12.41 6.20 -2.54
N VAL A 115 -12.38 4.90 -2.85
CA VAL A 115 -11.14 4.18 -3.12
C VAL A 115 -10.40 4.79 -4.32
N ARG A 116 -11.11 5.07 -5.42
CA ARG A 116 -10.58 5.76 -6.60
C ARG A 116 -10.06 7.16 -6.26
N ALA A 117 -10.73 7.90 -5.38
CA ALA A 117 -10.28 9.21 -4.93
C ALA A 117 -8.96 9.13 -4.14
N VAL A 118 -8.87 8.23 -3.15
CA VAL A 118 -7.63 8.00 -2.38
C VAL A 118 -6.48 7.55 -3.29
N ASN A 119 -6.75 6.60 -4.19
CA ASN A 119 -5.77 6.07 -5.13
C ASN A 119 -5.17 7.16 -6.03
N ARG A 120 -6.00 8.09 -6.52
CA ARG A 120 -5.56 9.24 -7.34
C ARG A 120 -4.85 10.31 -6.53
N TYR A 121 -5.25 10.53 -5.28
CA TYR A 121 -4.56 11.47 -4.39
C TYR A 121 -3.11 11.00 -4.14
N ILE A 122 -2.93 9.74 -3.75
CA ILE A 122 -1.60 9.15 -3.52
C ILE A 122 -0.73 9.30 -4.77
N GLU A 123 -1.25 8.92 -5.94
CA GLU A 123 -0.49 9.00 -7.21
C GLU A 123 0.00 10.40 -7.58
N ARG A 124 -0.69 11.45 -7.15
CA ARG A 124 -0.34 12.84 -7.50
C ARG A 124 0.53 13.51 -6.44
N SER A 125 0.40 13.07 -5.20
CA SER A 125 1.01 13.72 -4.03
C SER A 125 2.28 13.03 -3.57
N LEU A 126 2.46 11.74 -3.89
CA LEU A 126 3.49 10.85 -3.35
C LEU A 126 4.23 10.10 -4.46
#